data_AF-A0A7V5DX91-F1
#
_entry.id   AF-A0A7V5DX91-F1
#
_cell.length_a   1.000
_cell.length_b   1.000
_cell.length_c   1.000
_cell.angle_alpha   90.00
_cell.angle_beta   90.00
_cell.angle_gamma   90.00
#
_symmetry.space_group_name_H-M   'P 1'
#
loop_
_entity.id
_entity.type
_entity.pdbx_description
1 polymer ?
#
loop_
_entity_poly.entity_id
_entity_poly.type
_entity_poly.pdbx_seq_one_letter_code
_entity_poly.pdbx_strand_id
1 'polypeptide(L)'
;MQKKWLIRLFFSFLLLEYSWAEGVLVSLYGYSVDLPPGWVVLDAKDPNLVSFTDAERKAVFQIAVFPGDRFATATDILSFAKEKFKARGDAAPFLFNGLDATLADYTFMAGKYKARGYFVGIQGESLDYLLTAFASEPSYGEYHDFLLSLLDSFSPGEESRNAPGPISQFYREFPDPQLVRKEILVDGTKLYVEVGSGEIEANSVVIEREARILAKYSRNPSIFPEAWKRYYQLIFRDTHLRLKPLAETLLSYYTKKGIPRDQYPGALLSWIQGFSYTRKSTLSDLASPLEIALGATGDCDGRALLYVAILRHWGFDAILLVSHTYQHAMAAVDVGGQGARFSFEGKGYLVAELTDRVALGLINKSMADPSHWIAVAFQGEIKP
;
A
#
# COMPACT_ATOMS: atom_id res chain seq x y z
N MET A 1 -35.60 47.39 20.24
CA MET A 1 -34.97 47.11 18.92
C MET A 1 -33.63 46.41 19.16
N GLN A 2 -33.65 45.07 19.17
CA GLN A 2 -32.46 44.23 19.27
C GLN A 2 -31.89 44.00 17.86
N LYS A 3 -30.60 44.28 17.63
CA LYS A 3 -29.87 43.76 16.47
C LYS A 3 -29.06 42.55 16.90
N LYS A 4 -29.56 41.37 16.53
CA LYS A 4 -28.90 40.08 16.67
C LYS A 4 -27.71 40.02 15.71
N TRP A 5 -26.50 39.87 16.25
CA TRP A 5 -25.37 39.36 15.48
C TRP A 5 -25.42 37.84 15.52
N LEU A 6 -25.64 37.22 14.36
CA LEU A 6 -25.49 35.78 14.18
C LEU A 6 -23.99 35.44 14.27
N ILE A 7 -23.59 34.81 15.38
CA ILE A 7 -22.36 34.02 15.41
C ILE A 7 -22.68 32.71 14.70
N ARG A 8 -22.16 32.52 13.48
CA ARG A 8 -22.12 31.20 12.83
C ARG A 8 -20.97 30.42 13.45
N LEU A 9 -21.31 29.61 14.44
CA LEU A 9 -20.42 28.63 15.04
C LEU A 9 -20.37 27.41 14.10
N PHE A 10 -19.34 27.34 13.26
CA PHE A 10 -19.01 26.14 12.50
C PHE A 10 -18.24 25.20 13.45
N PHE A 11 -18.94 24.27 14.09
CA PHE A 11 -18.30 23.09 14.68
C PHE A 11 -18.07 22.09 13.55
N SER A 12 -16.87 22.09 12.94
CA SER A 12 -16.42 20.96 12.14
C SER A 12 -15.98 19.85 13.10
N PHE A 13 -16.89 18.93 13.41
CA PHE A 13 -16.49 17.65 13.99
C PHE A 13 -15.68 16.90 12.93
N LEU A 14 -14.37 16.78 13.14
CA LEU A 14 -13.52 15.82 12.45
C LEU A 14 -14.02 14.42 12.86
N LEU A 15 -14.89 13.84 12.04
CA LEU A 15 -15.26 12.43 12.15
C LEU A 15 -14.09 11.61 11.60
N LEU A 16 -13.24 11.12 12.50
CA LEU A 16 -12.34 10.02 12.23
C LEU A 16 -13.22 8.75 12.19
N GLU A 17 -13.61 8.33 10.99
CA GLU A 17 -14.30 7.04 10.84
C GLU A 17 -13.27 5.91 11.01
N TYR A 18 -13.47 5.11 12.04
CA TYR A 18 -12.66 3.93 12.33
C TYR A 18 -13.13 2.76 11.45
N SER A 19 -12.44 2.50 10.34
CA SER A 19 -12.49 1.23 9.62
C SER A 19 -11.10 0.57 9.61
N TRP A 20 -11.09 -0.75 9.78
CA TRP A 20 -9.98 -1.57 10.27
C TRP A 20 -8.73 -1.60 9.37
N ALA A 21 -7.57 -1.89 10.01
CA ALA A 21 -6.20 -1.54 9.60
C ALA A 21 -6.07 -0.03 9.34
N GLU A 22 -5.67 0.73 10.38
CA GLU A 22 -5.84 2.20 10.48
C GLU A 22 -5.14 3.00 9.37
N GLY A 23 -5.78 3.05 8.20
CA GLY A 23 -5.64 4.11 7.23
C GLY A 23 -6.29 5.36 7.83
N VAL A 24 -5.49 6.35 8.20
CA VAL A 24 -6.00 7.64 8.68
C VAL A 24 -6.32 8.50 7.48
N LEU A 25 -7.60 8.61 7.14
CA LEU A 25 -8.09 9.59 6.17
C LEU A 25 -8.31 10.93 6.88
N VAL A 26 -7.53 11.94 6.51
CA VAL A 26 -7.76 13.32 6.97
C VAL A 26 -8.57 14.04 5.90
N SER A 27 -9.89 13.82 5.93
CA SER A 27 -10.85 14.28 4.92
C SER A 27 -10.79 15.79 4.65
N LEU A 28 -10.42 16.60 5.65
CA LEU A 28 -10.27 18.05 5.50
C LEU A 28 -9.21 18.45 4.47
N TYR A 29 -8.16 17.65 4.30
CA TYR A 29 -7.04 17.92 3.39
C TYR A 29 -6.84 16.83 2.33
N GLY A 30 -7.75 15.87 2.25
CA GLY A 30 -7.78 14.86 1.20
C GLY A 30 -6.58 13.90 1.19
N TYR A 31 -5.74 13.84 2.22
CA TYR A 31 -4.63 12.88 2.30
C TYR A 31 -4.98 11.67 3.16
N SER A 32 -4.26 10.57 2.91
CA SER A 32 -4.33 9.36 3.73
C SER A 32 -2.95 8.78 4.03
N VAL A 33 -2.84 8.07 5.15
CA VAL A 33 -1.64 7.34 5.59
C VAL A 33 -2.04 6.03 6.24
N ASP A 34 -1.26 4.97 6.03
CA ASP A 34 -1.50 3.65 6.66
C ASP A 34 -0.50 3.44 7.81
N LEU A 35 -0.97 3.61 9.04
CA LEU A 35 -0.12 3.55 10.22
C LEU A 35 0.17 2.09 10.64
N PRO A 36 1.41 1.78 11.08
CA PRO A 36 1.69 0.49 11.69
C PRO A 36 0.84 0.29 12.96
N PRO A 37 0.32 -0.93 13.22
CA PRO A 37 -0.51 -1.17 14.39
C PRO A 37 0.19 -0.77 15.70
N GLY A 38 -0.55 -0.10 16.59
CA GLY A 38 -0.02 0.42 17.86
C GLY A 38 0.60 1.82 17.75
N TRP A 39 0.66 2.41 16.54
CA TRP A 39 0.85 3.85 16.39
C TRP A 39 -0.46 4.57 16.69
N VAL A 40 -0.36 5.75 17.30
CA VAL A 40 -1.52 6.53 17.74
C VAL A 40 -1.33 8.01 17.41
N VAL A 41 -2.44 8.75 17.35
CA VAL A 41 -2.41 10.21 17.24
C VAL A 41 -1.75 10.80 18.50
N LEU A 42 -0.65 11.53 18.30
CA LEU A 42 0.05 12.28 19.33
C LEU A 42 -0.56 13.68 19.52
N ASP A 43 -0.84 14.37 18.42
CA ASP A 43 -1.48 15.69 18.41
C ASP A 43 -2.18 15.93 17.06
N ALA A 44 -3.37 16.52 17.12
CA ALA A 44 -4.17 16.90 15.94
C ALA A 44 -5.00 18.17 16.21
N LYS A 45 -4.58 19.00 17.19
CA LYS A 45 -5.29 20.24 17.53
C LYS A 45 -5.21 21.28 16.42
N ASP A 46 -4.06 21.36 15.76
CA ASP A 46 -3.92 22.12 14.52
C ASP A 46 -4.24 21.17 13.37
N PRO A 47 -5.33 21.38 12.62
CA PRO A 47 -5.65 20.52 11.49
C PRO A 47 -4.55 20.55 10.41
N ASN A 48 -3.77 21.65 10.31
CA ASN A 48 -2.65 21.75 9.37
C ASN A 48 -1.37 21.05 9.86
N LEU A 49 -1.36 20.48 11.08
CA LEU A 49 -0.22 19.73 11.61
C LEU A 49 -0.72 18.55 12.46
N VAL A 50 -0.80 17.38 11.83
CA VAL A 50 -1.15 16.14 12.51
C VAL A 50 0.12 15.37 12.85
N SER A 51 0.19 14.83 14.06
CA SER A 51 1.33 14.08 14.58
C SER A 51 0.89 12.73 15.12
N PHE A 52 1.68 11.71 14.84
CA PHE A 52 1.52 10.32 15.26
C PHE A 52 2.78 9.86 15.98
N THR A 53 2.65 8.86 16.84
CA THR A 53 3.78 8.28 17.58
C THR A 53 3.54 6.80 17.86
N ASP A 54 4.60 6.04 18.03
CA ASP A 54 4.51 4.65 18.48
C ASP A 54 4.05 4.57 19.95
N ALA A 55 3.65 3.37 20.38
CA ALA A 55 3.18 3.13 21.75
C ALA A 55 4.19 3.50 22.85
N GLU A 56 5.49 3.46 22.57
CA GLU A 56 6.57 3.81 23.51
C GLU A 56 7.05 5.26 23.37
N ARG A 57 6.50 6.03 22.43
CA ARG A 57 6.84 7.44 22.15
C ARG A 57 8.31 7.66 21.81
N LYS A 58 8.93 6.73 21.10
CA LYS A 58 10.33 6.77 20.66
C LYS A 58 10.50 7.34 19.25
N ALA A 59 9.46 7.27 18.44
CA ALA A 59 9.39 7.78 17.08
C ALA A 59 8.14 8.63 16.87
N VAL A 60 8.25 9.58 15.94
CA VAL A 60 7.21 10.54 15.61
C VAL A 60 7.09 10.62 14.11
N PHE A 61 5.85 10.66 13.62
CA PHE A 61 5.52 10.96 12.24
C PHE A 61 4.58 12.15 12.21
N GLN A 62 4.92 13.20 11.47
CA GLN A 62 4.08 14.40 11.35
C GLN A 62 3.83 14.74 9.89
N ILE A 63 2.67 15.34 9.66
CA ILE A 63 2.23 15.81 8.35
C ILE A 63 1.81 17.26 8.55
N ALA A 64 2.59 18.18 7.99
CA ALA A 64 2.22 19.58 7.91
C ALA A 64 1.66 19.89 6.52
N VAL A 65 0.56 20.63 6.49
CA VAL A 65 -0.13 21.05 5.25
C VAL A 65 -0.03 22.56 5.12
N PHE A 66 0.22 23.04 3.91
CA PHE A 66 0.27 24.46 3.59
C PHE A 66 -0.55 24.78 2.32
N PRO A 67 -0.98 26.03 2.13
CA PRO A 67 -1.48 26.48 0.83
C PRO A 67 -0.43 26.26 -0.27
N GLY A 68 -0.85 25.78 -1.45
CA GLY A 68 0.06 25.43 -2.57
C GLY A 68 0.78 26.62 -3.22
N ASP A 69 0.43 27.86 -2.89
CA ASP A 69 1.13 29.07 -3.33
C ASP A 69 2.18 29.57 -2.32
N ARG A 70 2.38 28.84 -1.21
CA ARG A 70 3.31 29.23 -0.15
C ARG A 70 4.77 29.02 -0.56
N PHE A 71 5.07 27.96 -1.30
CA PHE A 71 6.43 27.59 -1.67
C PHE A 71 6.57 27.46 -3.19
N ALA A 72 7.70 27.91 -3.74
CA ALA A 72 7.93 27.85 -5.18
C ALA A 72 8.41 26.47 -5.65
N THR A 73 9.06 25.70 -4.76
CA THR A 73 9.55 24.34 -5.02
C THR A 73 9.46 23.47 -3.77
N ALA A 74 9.52 22.15 -3.93
CA ALA A 74 9.62 21.21 -2.80
C ALA A 74 10.91 21.39 -1.99
N THR A 75 11.99 21.88 -2.62
CA THR A 75 13.24 22.22 -1.95
C THR A 75 13.08 23.43 -1.02
N ASP A 76 12.19 24.38 -1.35
CA ASP A 76 11.89 25.52 -0.47
C ASP A 76 11.13 25.05 0.80
N ILE A 77 10.24 24.07 0.66
CA ILE A 77 9.55 23.43 1.80
C ILE A 77 10.58 22.83 2.77
N LEU A 78 11.56 22.08 2.25
CA LEU A 78 12.61 21.51 3.08
C LEU A 78 13.57 22.54 3.65
N SER A 79 13.86 23.63 2.92
CA SER A 79 14.69 24.72 3.42
C SER A 79 14.01 25.40 4.62
N PHE A 80 12.71 25.66 4.51
CA PHE A 80 11.89 26.14 5.62
C PHE A 80 11.93 25.18 6.82
N ALA A 81 11.80 23.88 6.60
CA ALA A 81 11.91 22.88 7.67
C ALA A 81 13.30 22.88 8.31
N LYS A 82 14.36 22.87 7.49
CA LYS A 82 15.76 22.84 7.94
C LYS A 82 16.09 24.02 8.82
N GLU A 83 15.65 25.22 8.46
CA GLU A 83 15.81 26.43 9.29
C GLU A 83 15.01 26.34 10.60
N LYS A 84 13.73 25.95 10.51
CA LYS A 84 12.84 25.85 11.68
C LYS A 84 13.38 24.86 12.73
N PHE A 85 13.89 23.71 12.28
CA PHE A 85 14.46 22.68 13.14
C PHE A 85 15.95 22.88 13.44
N LYS A 86 16.61 23.87 12.83
CA LYS A 86 18.07 24.04 12.83
C LYS A 86 18.78 22.73 12.47
N ALA A 87 18.24 22.02 11.49
CA ALA A 87 18.63 20.68 11.13
C ALA A 87 19.90 20.64 10.27
N ARG A 88 20.59 19.51 10.28
CA ARG A 88 21.79 19.25 9.49
C ARG A 88 21.65 17.94 8.72
N GLY A 89 22.11 17.96 7.47
CA GLY A 89 22.09 16.82 6.56
C GLY A 89 21.81 17.26 5.13
N ASP A 90 21.60 16.26 4.28
CA ASP A 90 21.52 16.40 2.83
C ASP A 90 20.09 16.15 2.33
N ALA A 91 19.81 16.67 1.13
CA ALA A 91 18.52 16.56 0.47
C ALA A 91 18.73 16.21 -1.00
N ALA A 92 17.79 15.46 -1.58
CA ALA A 92 17.81 15.07 -2.98
C ALA A 92 16.39 15.24 -3.59
N PRO A 93 16.27 15.92 -4.74
CA PRO A 93 15.01 16.08 -5.43
C PRO A 93 14.62 14.78 -6.16
N PHE A 94 13.31 14.58 -6.33
CA PHE A 94 12.73 13.49 -7.11
C PHE A 94 11.30 13.87 -7.54
N LEU A 95 10.67 13.05 -8.37
CA LEU A 95 9.26 13.20 -8.72
C LEU A 95 8.40 12.23 -7.93
N PHE A 96 7.32 12.73 -7.34
CA PHE A 96 6.32 11.91 -6.65
C PHE A 96 4.97 12.06 -7.34
N ASN A 97 4.51 11.02 -8.04
CA ASN A 97 3.32 11.07 -8.90
C ASN A 97 3.39 12.23 -9.92
N GLY A 98 4.60 12.52 -10.42
CA GLY A 98 4.85 13.66 -11.32
C GLY A 98 4.95 15.03 -10.64
N LEU A 99 4.71 15.12 -9.33
CA LEU A 99 4.86 16.35 -8.54
C LEU A 99 6.32 16.57 -8.14
N ASP A 100 6.74 17.84 -8.03
CA ASP A 100 8.04 18.20 -7.46
C ASP A 100 8.10 17.76 -6.00
N ALA A 101 9.10 16.96 -5.67
CA ALA A 101 9.32 16.44 -4.33
C ALA A 101 10.80 16.47 -3.97
N THR A 102 11.10 16.55 -2.68
CA THR A 102 12.48 16.49 -2.18
C THR A 102 12.52 15.68 -0.90
N LEU A 103 13.40 14.69 -0.83
CA LEU A 103 13.66 13.88 0.36
C LEU A 103 14.95 14.35 1.04
N ALA A 104 14.95 14.43 2.36
CA ALA A 104 16.15 14.70 3.15
C ALA A 104 16.31 13.75 4.33
N ASP A 105 17.57 13.48 4.71
CA ASP A 105 17.97 12.82 5.95
C ASP A 105 18.60 13.85 6.87
N TYR A 106 17.92 14.15 7.97
CA TYR A 106 18.27 15.24 8.86
C TYR A 106 18.50 14.77 10.29
N THR A 107 19.49 15.40 10.93
CA THR A 107 19.72 15.39 12.38
C THR A 107 19.37 16.75 12.97
N PHE A 108 18.68 16.76 14.11
CA PHE A 108 18.21 17.99 14.75
C PHE A 108 17.93 17.78 16.25
N MET A 109 17.56 18.86 16.95
CA MET A 109 17.14 18.79 18.36
C MET A 109 15.62 18.80 18.47
N ALA A 110 15.04 17.70 18.94
CA ALA A 110 13.63 17.59 19.31
C ALA A 110 13.48 17.89 20.81
N GLY A 111 13.24 19.17 21.13
CA GLY A 111 13.31 19.66 22.51
C GLY A 111 14.73 19.52 23.06
N LYS A 112 14.93 18.67 24.07
CA LYS A 112 16.25 18.40 24.67
C LYS A 112 16.97 17.18 24.10
N TYR A 113 16.34 16.44 23.18
CA TYR A 113 16.87 15.19 22.66
C TYR A 113 17.38 15.36 21.23
N LYS A 114 18.52 14.73 20.93
CA LYS A 114 19.00 14.63 19.56
C LYS A 114 18.17 13.59 18.81
N ALA A 115 17.68 13.97 17.64
CA ALA A 115 16.84 13.16 16.78
C ALA A 115 17.47 13.04 15.38
N ARG A 116 17.12 11.96 14.69
CA ARG A 116 17.42 11.75 13.28
C ARG A 116 16.19 11.20 12.58
N GLY A 117 15.98 11.60 11.34
CA GLY A 117 14.86 11.13 10.55
C GLY A 117 14.83 11.70 9.16
N TYR A 118 13.73 11.40 8.48
CA TYR A 118 13.50 11.74 7.09
C TYR A 118 12.44 12.83 6.96
N PHE A 119 12.65 13.72 6.01
CA PHE A 119 11.77 14.82 5.68
C PHE A 119 11.44 14.75 4.20
N VAL A 120 10.16 14.83 3.84
CA VAL A 120 9.72 14.88 2.43
C VAL A 120 8.91 16.15 2.24
N GLY A 121 9.41 17.06 1.41
CA GLY A 121 8.63 18.17 0.87
C GLY A 121 7.96 17.73 -0.43
N ILE A 122 6.67 18.02 -0.60
CA ILE A 122 5.89 17.73 -1.81
C ILE A 122 5.16 19.01 -2.18
N GLN A 123 5.44 19.54 -3.37
CA GLN A 123 4.70 20.66 -3.92
C GLN A 123 3.47 20.13 -4.66
N GLY A 124 2.28 20.42 -4.13
CA GLY A 124 1.02 20.00 -4.76
C GLY A 124 0.35 21.16 -5.49
N GLU A 125 -0.70 20.88 -6.25
CA GLU A 125 -1.42 21.92 -7.02
C GLU A 125 -2.20 22.89 -6.12
N SER A 126 -2.83 22.38 -5.06
CA SER A 126 -3.66 23.17 -4.15
C SER A 126 -3.09 23.23 -2.73
N LEU A 127 -2.36 22.19 -2.33
CA LEU A 127 -1.78 22.03 -1.00
C LEU A 127 -0.35 21.51 -1.13
N ASP A 128 0.55 22.11 -0.36
CA ASP A 128 1.90 21.61 -0.15
C ASP A 128 1.95 20.75 1.11
N TYR A 129 2.79 19.72 1.08
CA TYR A 129 2.94 18.79 2.20
C TYR A 129 4.40 18.74 2.67
N LEU A 130 4.56 18.73 3.98
CA LEU A 130 5.82 18.38 4.63
C LEU A 130 5.59 17.17 5.52
N LEU A 131 6.17 16.04 5.13
CA LEU A 131 6.16 14.81 5.91
C LEU A 131 7.45 14.75 6.73
N THR A 132 7.35 14.47 8.03
CA THR A 132 8.52 14.32 8.92
C THR A 132 8.42 13.03 9.71
N ALA A 133 9.35 12.10 9.51
CA ALA A 133 9.40 10.83 10.25
C ALA A 133 10.75 10.70 10.94
N PHE A 134 10.78 10.75 12.27
CA PHE A 134 12.02 10.74 13.04
C PHE A 134 11.93 9.95 14.33
N ALA A 135 13.08 9.57 14.86
CA ALA A 135 13.22 8.97 16.18
C ALA A 135 14.34 9.65 16.96
N SER A 136 14.41 9.39 18.27
CA SER A 136 15.62 9.71 19.03
C SER A 136 16.84 9.03 18.40
N GLU A 137 18.00 9.69 18.40
CA GLU A 137 19.21 9.15 17.76
C GLU A 137 19.58 7.72 18.24
N PRO A 138 19.45 7.37 19.54
CA PRO A 138 19.70 5.99 20.00
C PRO A 138 18.69 4.96 19.47
N SER A 139 17.47 5.38 19.13
CA SER A 139 16.41 4.50 18.64
C SER A 139 16.32 4.49 17.10
N TYR A 140 17.05 5.36 16.40
CA TYR A 140 16.95 5.51 14.95
C TYR A 140 17.18 4.20 14.19
N GLY A 141 18.20 3.42 14.57
CA GLY A 141 18.48 2.14 13.91
C GLY A 141 17.35 1.12 14.08
N GLU A 142 16.70 1.12 15.24
CA GLU A 142 15.52 0.28 15.48
C GLU A 142 14.34 0.77 14.65
N TYR A 143 14.08 2.07 14.60
CA TYR A 143 12.87 2.62 13.95
C TYR A 143 13.02 2.87 12.45
N HIS A 144 14.21 2.69 11.88
CA HIS A 144 14.52 3.05 10.48
C HIS A 144 13.48 2.55 9.47
N ASP A 145 13.17 1.25 9.47
CA ASP A 145 12.17 0.70 8.54
C ASP A 145 10.78 1.30 8.76
N PHE A 146 10.37 1.54 10.01
CA PHE A 146 9.09 2.21 10.31
C PHE A 146 9.05 3.62 9.76
N LEU A 147 10.12 4.41 9.92
CA LEU A 147 10.17 5.79 9.43
C LEU A 147 9.99 5.84 7.91
N LEU A 148 10.66 4.95 7.18
CA LEU A 148 10.51 4.84 5.73
C LEU A 148 9.10 4.37 5.35
N SER A 149 8.56 3.33 6.01
CA SER A 149 7.22 2.80 5.74
C SER A 149 6.11 3.82 5.98
N LEU A 150 6.23 4.66 7.02
CA LEU A 150 5.27 5.72 7.32
C LEU A 150 5.23 6.77 6.21
N LEU A 151 6.39 7.24 5.76
CA LEU A 151 6.50 8.15 4.62
C LEU A 151 5.91 7.50 3.36
N ASP A 152 6.24 6.24 3.11
CA ASP A 152 5.79 5.52 1.91
C ASP A 152 4.28 5.21 1.89
N SER A 153 3.64 5.22 3.05
CA SER A 153 2.18 5.05 3.16
C SER A 153 1.39 6.32 2.78
N PHE A 154 2.06 7.48 2.65
CA PHE A 154 1.39 8.74 2.37
C PHE A 154 0.82 8.81 0.95
N SER A 155 -0.45 9.21 0.86
CA SER A 155 -1.16 9.48 -0.39
C SER A 155 -1.77 10.87 -0.41
N PRO A 156 -1.38 11.74 -1.36
CA PRO A 156 -2.13 12.95 -1.65
C PRO A 156 -3.36 12.58 -2.49
N GLY A 157 -4.56 12.79 -1.96
CA GLY A 157 -5.80 12.48 -2.68
C GLY A 157 -6.13 10.98 -2.75
N GLU A 158 -7.32 10.69 -3.27
CA GLU A 158 -7.82 9.31 -3.43
C GLU A 158 -7.12 8.57 -4.57
N GLU A 159 -6.79 9.27 -5.66
CA GLU A 159 -6.16 8.67 -6.84
C GLU A 159 -4.78 8.08 -6.54
N SER A 160 -4.06 8.66 -5.57
CA SER A 160 -2.74 8.20 -5.14
C SER A 160 -2.78 7.01 -4.17
N ARG A 161 -3.96 6.53 -3.73
CA ARG A 161 -4.06 5.43 -2.74
C ARG A 161 -3.53 4.10 -3.26
N ASN A 162 -3.53 3.90 -4.57
CA ASN A 162 -2.99 2.70 -5.21
C ASN A 162 -1.68 2.96 -5.98
N ALA A 163 -1.06 4.13 -5.79
CA ALA A 163 0.24 4.44 -6.36
C ALA A 163 1.37 4.11 -5.36
N PRO A 164 2.58 3.78 -5.85
CA PRO A 164 3.78 3.72 -5.02
C PRO A 164 3.94 4.98 -4.17
N GLY A 165 4.45 4.84 -2.95
CA GLY A 165 4.66 5.99 -2.05
C GLY A 165 5.89 6.82 -2.39
N PRO A 166 6.11 7.94 -1.66
CA PRO A 166 7.24 8.83 -1.93
C PRO A 166 8.61 8.16 -1.74
N ILE A 167 8.75 7.21 -0.81
CA ILE A 167 10.04 6.52 -0.62
C ILE A 167 10.29 5.54 -1.77
N SER A 168 9.26 4.79 -2.17
CA SER A 168 9.32 3.89 -3.33
C SER A 168 9.68 4.65 -4.61
N GLN A 169 9.07 5.82 -4.83
CA GLN A 169 9.34 6.66 -6.00
C GLN A 169 10.69 7.39 -5.95
N PHE A 170 11.20 7.69 -4.75
CA PHE A 170 12.57 8.17 -4.57
C PHE A 170 13.61 7.11 -4.93
N TYR A 171 13.41 5.85 -4.50
CA TYR A 171 14.31 4.75 -4.86
C TYR A 171 14.23 4.38 -6.34
N ARG A 172 13.03 4.37 -6.90
CA ARG A 172 12.78 4.09 -8.31
C ARG A 172 11.66 4.97 -8.85
N GLU A 173 12.01 5.82 -9.81
CA GLU A 173 11.05 6.66 -10.51
C GLU A 173 9.85 5.84 -11.00
N PHE A 174 8.65 6.40 -10.82
CA PHE A 174 7.40 5.78 -11.23
C PHE A 174 6.52 6.78 -12.00
N PRO A 175 6.03 6.43 -13.20
CA PRO A 175 6.34 5.21 -13.95
C PRO A 175 7.81 5.15 -14.38
N ASP A 176 8.37 3.94 -14.49
CA ASP A 176 9.77 3.76 -14.90
C ASP A 176 9.98 4.24 -16.35
N PRO A 177 10.89 5.19 -16.60
CA PRO A 177 11.13 5.72 -17.95
C PRO A 177 11.81 4.69 -18.87
N GLN A 178 12.42 3.64 -18.32
CA GLN A 178 13.10 2.60 -19.07
C GLN A 178 12.23 1.35 -19.16
N LEU A 179 11.45 1.27 -20.24
CA LEU A 179 10.58 0.13 -20.52
C LEU A 179 11.35 -1.05 -21.13
N VAL A 180 10.97 -2.25 -20.72
CA VAL A 180 11.43 -3.52 -21.28
C VAL A 180 10.25 -4.37 -21.73
N ARG A 181 10.40 -5.01 -22.88
CA ARG A 181 9.42 -5.96 -23.39
C ARG A 181 9.67 -7.34 -22.79
N LYS A 182 8.65 -7.91 -22.15
CA LYS A 182 8.67 -9.25 -21.56
C LYS A 182 7.63 -10.14 -22.22
N GLU A 183 7.95 -11.42 -22.36
CA GLU A 183 7.03 -12.43 -22.89
C GLU A 183 6.30 -13.11 -21.72
N ILE A 184 5.00 -13.35 -21.88
CA ILE A 184 4.21 -14.24 -21.02
C ILE A 184 3.46 -15.24 -21.90
N LEU A 185 3.15 -16.41 -21.33
CA LEU A 185 2.35 -17.45 -22.00
C LEU A 185 0.98 -17.55 -21.34
N VAL A 186 -0.08 -17.38 -22.13
CA VAL A 186 -1.48 -17.51 -21.69
C VAL A 186 -2.19 -18.47 -22.62
N ASP A 187 -2.64 -19.62 -22.10
CA ASP A 187 -3.31 -20.68 -22.87
C ASP A 187 -2.56 -21.08 -24.16
N GLY A 188 -1.24 -21.24 -24.04
CA GLY A 188 -0.35 -21.55 -25.17
C GLY A 188 -0.13 -20.39 -26.16
N THR A 189 -0.73 -19.22 -25.92
CA THR A 189 -0.54 -18.01 -26.71
C THR A 189 0.53 -17.11 -26.08
N LYS A 190 1.53 -16.73 -26.88
CA LYS A 190 2.54 -15.75 -26.47
C LYS A 190 1.96 -14.34 -26.48
N LEU A 191 2.00 -13.67 -25.35
CA LEU A 191 1.69 -12.24 -25.22
C LEU A 191 2.97 -11.49 -24.83
N TYR A 192 2.98 -10.20 -25.12
CA TYR A 192 4.09 -9.33 -24.76
C TYR A 192 3.58 -8.18 -23.91
N VAL A 193 4.27 -7.92 -22.81
CA VAL A 193 3.97 -6.84 -21.87
C VAL A 193 5.16 -5.89 -21.85
N GLU A 194 4.88 -4.60 -21.90
CA GLU A 194 5.90 -3.56 -21.67
C GLU A 194 5.80 -3.11 -20.21
N VAL A 195 6.88 -3.33 -19.46
CA VAL A 195 6.97 -2.97 -18.04
C VAL A 195 8.25 -2.21 -17.79
N GLY A 196 8.30 -1.43 -16.70
CA GLY A 196 9.55 -0.82 -16.27
C GLY A 196 10.64 -1.86 -15.99
N SER A 197 11.88 -1.50 -16.32
CA SER A 197 13.05 -2.36 -16.12
C SER A 197 13.35 -2.65 -14.64
N GLY A 198 12.97 -1.75 -13.73
CA GLY A 198 13.23 -1.87 -12.28
C GLY A 198 12.01 -2.22 -11.43
N GLU A 199 10.86 -2.54 -12.03
CA GLU A 199 9.60 -2.74 -11.28
C GLU A 199 9.68 -3.88 -10.25
N ILE A 200 10.33 -4.99 -10.62
CA ILE A 200 10.50 -6.15 -9.73
C ILE A 200 11.40 -5.79 -8.53
N GLU A 201 12.50 -5.08 -8.80
CA GLU A 201 13.45 -4.67 -7.76
C GLU A 201 12.81 -3.68 -6.80
N ALA A 202 12.12 -2.66 -7.33
CA ALA A 202 11.43 -1.64 -6.55
C ALA A 202 10.42 -2.27 -5.57
N ASN A 203 9.59 -3.20 -6.08
CA ASN A 203 8.60 -3.88 -5.24
C ASN A 203 9.24 -4.83 -4.22
N SER A 204 10.35 -5.48 -4.58
CA SER A 204 11.10 -6.34 -3.65
C SER A 204 11.65 -5.55 -2.46
N VAL A 205 12.08 -4.30 -2.66
CA VAL A 205 12.54 -3.43 -1.56
C VAL A 205 11.41 -3.16 -0.55
N VAL A 206 10.19 -2.90 -1.04
CA VAL A 206 9.00 -2.71 -0.19
C VAL A 206 8.67 -3.99 0.55
N ILE A 207 8.60 -5.12 -0.16
CA ILE A 207 8.29 -6.44 0.43
C ILE A 207 9.23 -6.75 1.61
N GLU A 208 10.54 -6.61 1.40
CA GLU A 208 11.53 -6.93 2.43
C GLU A 208 11.51 -5.93 3.60
N ARG A 209 11.24 -4.65 3.35
CA ARG A 209 11.07 -3.65 4.41
C ARG A 209 9.86 -3.94 5.26
N GLU A 210 8.71 -4.21 4.65
CA GLU A 210 7.48 -4.52 5.38
C GLU A 210 7.58 -5.87 6.10
N ALA A 211 8.34 -6.83 5.58
CA ALA A 211 8.63 -8.09 6.28
C ALA A 211 9.46 -7.87 7.56
N ARG A 212 10.48 -6.99 7.52
CA ARG A 212 11.24 -6.60 8.73
C ARG A 212 10.36 -5.92 9.77
N ILE A 213 9.39 -5.12 9.33
CA ILE A 213 8.39 -4.51 10.21
C ILE A 213 7.47 -5.57 10.82
N LEU A 214 6.89 -6.44 9.99
CA LEU A 214 6.00 -7.52 10.43
C LEU A 214 6.68 -8.43 11.46
N ALA A 215 7.96 -8.77 11.25
CA ALA A 215 8.74 -9.61 12.15
C ALA A 215 8.80 -9.07 13.59
N LYS A 216 8.70 -7.75 13.79
CA LYS A 216 8.67 -7.13 15.12
C LYS A 216 7.37 -7.38 15.88
N TYR A 217 6.28 -7.70 15.18
CA TYR A 217 4.99 -8.05 15.79
C TYR A 217 4.86 -9.54 16.10
N SER A 218 5.81 -10.39 15.69
CA SER A 218 5.75 -11.86 15.85
C SER A 218 5.54 -12.33 17.30
N ARG A 219 5.96 -11.51 18.28
CA ARG A 219 5.81 -11.81 19.72
C ARG A 219 4.55 -11.20 20.35
N ASN A 220 3.68 -10.58 19.56
CA ASN A 220 2.43 -9.97 20.03
C ASN A 220 1.21 -10.55 19.27
N PRO A 221 0.68 -11.70 19.73
CA PRO A 221 -0.42 -12.39 19.05
C PRO A 221 -1.69 -11.55 18.88
N SER A 222 -1.95 -10.59 19.78
CA SER A 222 -3.12 -9.72 19.69
C SER A 222 -3.02 -8.66 18.59
N ILE A 223 -1.80 -8.23 18.23
CA ILE A 223 -1.58 -7.18 17.23
C ILE A 223 -1.15 -7.78 15.88
N PHE A 224 -0.54 -8.96 15.89
CA PHE A 224 0.01 -9.61 14.71
C PHE A 224 -0.99 -9.71 13.53
N PRO A 225 -2.27 -10.08 13.71
CA PRO A 225 -3.22 -10.13 12.59
C PRO A 225 -3.37 -8.80 11.84
N GLU A 226 -3.41 -7.67 12.55
CA GLU A 226 -3.51 -6.35 11.93
C GLU A 226 -2.20 -5.95 11.25
N ALA A 227 -1.06 -6.31 11.84
CA ALA A 227 0.25 -6.07 11.23
C ALA A 227 0.41 -6.87 9.93
N TRP A 228 -0.12 -8.10 9.91
CA TRP A 228 -0.08 -8.98 8.74
C TRP A 228 -1.00 -8.48 7.62
N LYS A 229 -2.19 -7.95 7.94
CA LYS A 229 -3.04 -7.25 6.96
C LYS A 229 -2.30 -6.06 6.35
N ARG A 230 -1.73 -5.18 7.18
CA ARG A 230 -1.00 -3.99 6.72
C ARG A 230 0.19 -4.35 5.82
N TYR A 231 0.91 -5.42 6.15
CA TYR A 231 2.01 -5.94 5.34
C TYR A 231 1.58 -6.14 3.88
N TYR A 232 0.48 -6.86 3.62
CA TYR A 232 0.01 -7.03 2.24
C TYR A 232 -0.59 -5.75 1.66
N GLN A 233 -1.24 -4.90 2.45
CA GLN A 233 -1.81 -3.65 1.97
C GLN A 233 -0.74 -2.71 1.40
N LEU A 234 0.41 -2.58 2.08
CA LEU A 234 1.52 -1.77 1.58
C LEU A 234 2.17 -2.36 0.33
N ILE A 235 2.31 -3.67 0.27
CA ILE A 235 2.82 -4.35 -0.93
C ILE A 235 1.85 -4.19 -2.10
N PHE A 236 0.55 -4.35 -1.84
CA PHE A 236 -0.49 -4.18 -2.85
C PHE A 236 -0.50 -2.76 -3.39
N ARG A 237 -0.42 -1.74 -2.52
CA ARG A 237 -0.33 -0.33 -2.90
C ARG A 237 0.82 -0.08 -3.87
N ASP A 238 2.04 -0.53 -3.53
CA ASP A 238 3.19 -0.36 -4.41
C ASP A 238 3.06 -1.19 -5.70
N THR A 239 2.42 -2.36 -5.63
CA THR A 239 2.25 -3.27 -6.78
C THR A 239 1.20 -2.80 -7.78
N HIS A 240 0.11 -2.18 -7.30
CA HIS A 240 -1.12 -2.05 -8.07
C HIS A 240 -0.87 -1.37 -9.41
N LEU A 241 -0.42 -0.12 -9.46
CA LEU A 241 -0.17 0.55 -10.74
C LEU A 241 1.00 -0.06 -11.53
N ARG A 242 1.98 -0.70 -10.87
CA ARG A 242 3.09 -1.41 -11.55
C ARG A 242 2.59 -2.60 -12.38
N LEU A 243 1.49 -3.23 -11.98
CA LEU A 243 0.84 -4.32 -12.72
C LEU A 243 -0.11 -3.87 -13.83
N LYS A 244 -0.40 -2.57 -13.96
CA LYS A 244 -1.37 -2.08 -14.94
C LYS A 244 -1.07 -2.55 -16.37
N PRO A 245 0.16 -2.51 -16.89
CA PRO A 245 0.44 -3.00 -18.25
C PRO A 245 0.11 -4.49 -18.45
N LEU A 246 0.38 -5.32 -17.43
CA LEU A 246 0.02 -6.73 -17.45
C LEU A 246 -1.50 -6.92 -17.44
N ALA A 247 -2.20 -6.21 -16.55
CA ALA A 247 -3.65 -6.28 -16.43
C ALA A 247 -4.35 -5.87 -17.72
N GLU A 248 -3.90 -4.78 -18.37
CA GLU A 248 -4.43 -4.31 -19.66
C GLU A 248 -4.14 -5.30 -20.80
N THR A 249 -2.94 -5.89 -20.83
CA THR A 249 -2.57 -6.91 -21.82
C THR A 249 -3.48 -8.14 -21.72
N LEU A 250 -3.68 -8.65 -20.50
CA LEU A 250 -4.56 -9.78 -20.25
C LEU A 250 -6.03 -9.45 -20.55
N LEU A 251 -6.50 -8.25 -20.18
CA LEU A 251 -7.86 -7.78 -20.49
C LEU A 251 -8.11 -7.72 -22.00
N SER A 252 -7.15 -7.18 -22.76
CA SER A 252 -7.22 -7.12 -24.22
C SER A 252 -7.26 -8.53 -24.82
N TYR A 253 -6.48 -9.46 -24.29
CA TYR A 253 -6.46 -10.85 -24.72
C TYR A 253 -7.82 -11.53 -24.48
N TYR A 254 -8.38 -11.45 -23.27
CA TYR A 254 -9.68 -12.05 -22.95
C TYR A 254 -10.83 -11.46 -23.76
N THR A 255 -10.83 -10.14 -23.93
CA THR A 255 -11.83 -9.44 -24.76
C THR A 255 -11.76 -9.90 -26.22
N LYS A 256 -10.55 -10.01 -26.81
CA LYS A 256 -10.37 -10.49 -28.19
C LYS A 256 -10.74 -11.97 -28.37
N LYS A 257 -10.56 -12.79 -27.34
CA LYS A 257 -11.00 -14.19 -27.33
C LYS A 257 -12.51 -14.36 -27.14
N GLY A 258 -13.23 -13.27 -26.83
CA GLY A 258 -14.68 -13.31 -26.60
C GLY A 258 -15.04 -14.04 -25.30
N ILE A 259 -14.14 -14.07 -24.32
CA ILE A 259 -14.45 -14.62 -23.00
C ILE A 259 -15.51 -13.71 -22.35
N PRO A 260 -16.64 -14.24 -21.84
CA PRO A 260 -17.62 -13.46 -21.10
C PRO A 260 -17.01 -12.86 -19.82
N ARG A 261 -17.38 -11.63 -19.48
CA ARG A 261 -16.80 -10.91 -18.33
C ARG A 261 -16.97 -11.66 -17.00
N ASP A 262 -18.11 -12.31 -16.79
CA ASP A 262 -18.39 -13.15 -15.61
C ASP A 262 -17.46 -14.37 -15.51
N GLN A 263 -16.80 -14.76 -16.60
CA GLN A 263 -15.81 -15.84 -16.64
C GLN A 263 -14.36 -15.36 -16.44
N TYR A 264 -14.11 -14.04 -16.45
CA TYR A 264 -12.74 -13.51 -16.29
C TYR A 264 -12.05 -14.01 -15.01
N PRO A 265 -12.70 -14.01 -13.82
CA PRO A 265 -12.06 -14.50 -12.61
C PRO A 265 -11.68 -15.99 -12.70
N GLY A 266 -12.49 -16.82 -13.36
CA GLY A 266 -12.22 -18.25 -13.52
C GLY A 266 -11.10 -18.53 -14.52
N ALA A 267 -11.07 -17.78 -15.63
CA ALA A 267 -10.00 -17.87 -16.62
C ALA A 267 -8.65 -17.42 -16.04
N LEU A 268 -8.64 -16.31 -15.31
CA LEU A 268 -7.44 -15.83 -14.63
C LEU A 268 -6.95 -16.82 -13.57
N LEU A 269 -7.87 -17.40 -12.80
CA LEU A 269 -7.56 -18.42 -11.80
C LEU A 269 -6.86 -19.61 -12.46
N SER A 270 -7.44 -20.13 -13.54
CA SER A 270 -6.90 -21.29 -14.28
C SER A 270 -5.51 -21.02 -14.85
N TRP A 271 -5.25 -19.80 -15.33
CA TRP A 271 -3.93 -19.39 -15.81
C TRP A 271 -2.89 -19.42 -14.69
N ILE A 272 -3.18 -18.81 -13.53
CA ILE A 272 -2.25 -18.74 -12.40
C ILE A 272 -2.04 -20.11 -11.73
N GLN A 273 -3.07 -20.96 -11.68
CA GLN A 273 -2.94 -22.36 -11.21
C GLN A 273 -1.96 -23.19 -12.07
N GLY A 274 -1.69 -22.75 -13.30
CA GLY A 274 -0.67 -23.34 -14.18
C GLY A 274 0.77 -23.09 -13.75
N PHE A 275 1.02 -22.18 -12.80
CA PHE A 275 2.37 -21.77 -12.40
C PHE A 275 3.06 -22.83 -11.54
N SER A 276 4.39 -22.87 -11.59
CA SER A 276 5.20 -23.77 -10.75
C SER A 276 5.36 -23.25 -9.33
N TYR A 277 5.27 -24.12 -8.32
CA TYR A 277 5.39 -23.69 -6.93
C TYR A 277 6.86 -23.44 -6.57
N THR A 278 7.18 -22.21 -6.16
CA THR A 278 8.51 -21.79 -5.74
C THR A 278 8.40 -20.83 -4.56
N ARG A 279 9.41 -20.81 -3.70
CA ARG A 279 9.55 -19.83 -2.62
C ARG A 279 10.85 -19.07 -2.80
N LYS A 280 10.85 -17.79 -2.42
CA LYS A 280 12.10 -17.03 -2.33
C LYS A 280 12.87 -17.49 -1.11
N SER A 281 14.19 -17.30 -1.15
CA SER A 281 15.06 -17.43 0.01
C SER A 281 15.42 -16.03 0.54
N THR A 282 14.40 -15.24 0.87
CA THR A 282 14.55 -13.89 1.43
C THR A 282 13.93 -13.85 2.81
N LEU A 283 13.85 -12.69 3.48
CA LEU A 283 13.18 -12.65 4.79
C LEU A 283 11.67 -12.88 4.65
N SER A 284 11.08 -12.31 3.59
CA SER A 284 9.65 -12.36 3.33
C SER A 284 9.18 -13.71 2.79
N ASP A 285 10.04 -14.42 2.07
CA ASP A 285 9.72 -15.54 1.17
C ASP A 285 8.77 -15.20 -0.01
N LEU A 286 8.17 -13.99 -0.04
CA LEU A 286 7.26 -13.52 -1.09
C LEU A 286 8.01 -12.94 -2.29
N ALA A 287 7.67 -13.42 -3.49
CA ALA A 287 8.09 -12.79 -4.74
C ALA A 287 7.14 -11.66 -5.15
N SER A 288 7.66 -10.68 -5.88
CA SER A 288 6.85 -9.62 -6.47
C SER A 288 5.76 -10.21 -7.39
N PRO A 289 4.51 -9.72 -7.36
CA PRO A 289 3.47 -10.19 -8.27
C PRO A 289 3.83 -10.10 -9.76
N LEU A 290 4.62 -9.10 -10.16
CA LEU A 290 5.10 -9.00 -11.54
C LEU A 290 6.11 -10.09 -11.86
N GLU A 291 7.04 -10.37 -10.95
CA GLU A 291 8.00 -11.47 -11.09
C GLU A 291 7.29 -12.81 -11.23
N ILE A 292 6.23 -13.03 -10.43
CA ILE A 292 5.41 -14.24 -10.45
C ILE A 292 4.76 -14.43 -11.82
N ALA A 293 4.15 -13.38 -12.34
CA ALA A 293 3.49 -13.42 -13.65
C ALA A 293 4.49 -13.67 -14.80
N LEU A 294 5.65 -13.02 -14.77
CA LEU A 294 6.67 -13.16 -15.81
C LEU A 294 7.41 -14.49 -15.75
N GLY A 295 7.64 -15.01 -14.55
CA GLY A 295 8.31 -16.30 -14.33
C GLY A 295 7.38 -17.51 -14.44
N ALA A 296 6.06 -17.31 -14.38
CA ALA A 296 5.07 -18.37 -14.19
C ALA A 296 5.43 -19.28 -12.98
N THR A 297 5.91 -18.66 -11.91
CA THR A 297 6.26 -19.34 -10.65
C THR A 297 5.84 -18.51 -9.44
N GLY A 298 5.61 -19.13 -8.29
CA GLY A 298 5.34 -18.43 -7.04
C GLY A 298 4.68 -19.33 -6.01
N ASP A 299 4.61 -18.86 -4.77
CA ASP A 299 3.97 -19.53 -3.64
C ASP A 299 2.47 -19.17 -3.56
N CYS A 300 1.81 -19.62 -2.49
CA CYS A 300 0.38 -19.35 -2.27
C CYS A 300 0.10 -17.85 -2.14
N ASP A 301 0.92 -17.15 -1.37
CA ASP A 301 0.79 -15.73 -1.06
C ASP A 301 0.91 -14.86 -2.32
N GLY A 302 1.99 -15.06 -3.06
CA GLY A 302 2.27 -14.27 -4.24
C GLY A 302 1.27 -14.49 -5.38
N ARG A 303 0.81 -15.74 -5.58
CA ARG A 303 -0.22 -16.04 -6.58
C ARG A 303 -1.57 -15.42 -6.23
N ALA A 304 -1.97 -15.50 -4.96
CA ALA A 304 -3.21 -14.90 -4.50
C ALA A 304 -3.16 -13.37 -4.60
N LEU A 305 -2.02 -12.76 -4.26
CA LEU A 305 -1.83 -11.31 -4.39
C LEU A 305 -1.84 -10.84 -5.86
N LEU A 306 -1.18 -11.57 -6.76
CA LEU A 306 -1.25 -11.32 -8.21
C LEU A 306 -2.70 -11.41 -8.72
N TYR A 307 -3.41 -12.47 -8.35
CA TYR A 307 -4.80 -12.68 -8.74
C TYR A 307 -5.69 -11.49 -8.33
N VAL A 308 -5.62 -11.08 -7.05
CA VAL A 308 -6.40 -9.95 -6.54
C VAL A 308 -6.02 -8.64 -7.25
N ALA A 309 -4.74 -8.38 -7.46
CA ALA A 309 -4.30 -7.14 -8.10
C ALA A 309 -4.79 -7.00 -9.55
N ILE A 310 -4.74 -8.07 -10.35
CA ILE A 310 -5.26 -8.07 -11.72
C ILE A 310 -6.79 -7.91 -11.73
N LEU A 311 -7.50 -8.63 -10.87
CA LEU A 311 -8.96 -8.51 -10.75
C LEU A 311 -9.41 -7.10 -10.40
N ARG A 312 -8.71 -6.43 -9.49
CA ARG A 312 -9.04 -5.05 -9.09
C ARG A 312 -8.83 -4.06 -10.23
N HIS A 313 -7.82 -4.24 -11.10
CA HIS A 313 -7.70 -3.47 -12.34
C HIS A 313 -8.86 -3.66 -13.30
N TRP A 314 -9.46 -4.85 -13.31
CA TRP A 314 -10.62 -5.14 -14.14
C TRP A 314 -11.95 -4.72 -13.52
N GLY A 315 -11.94 -4.14 -12.33
CA GLY A 315 -13.13 -3.68 -11.60
C GLY A 315 -13.88 -4.79 -10.86
N PHE A 316 -13.23 -5.91 -10.53
CA PHE A 316 -13.80 -6.91 -9.63
C PHE A 316 -13.40 -6.62 -8.18
N ASP A 317 -14.35 -6.74 -7.26
CA ASP A 317 -14.07 -6.69 -5.83
C ASP A 317 -13.48 -8.03 -5.38
N ALA A 318 -12.23 -8.01 -4.97
CA ALA A 318 -11.48 -9.18 -4.56
C ALA A 318 -10.63 -8.88 -3.33
N ILE A 319 -10.54 -9.87 -2.45
CA ILE A 319 -9.80 -9.84 -1.18
C ILE A 319 -8.78 -10.97 -1.15
N LEU A 320 -7.72 -10.78 -0.39
CA LEU A 320 -6.76 -11.81 -0.05
C LEU A 320 -7.21 -12.50 1.24
N LEU A 321 -7.07 -13.82 1.31
CA LEU A 321 -7.33 -14.62 2.50
C LEU A 321 -6.03 -15.30 2.93
N VAL A 322 -5.61 -15.06 4.17
CA VAL A 322 -4.40 -15.67 4.74
C VAL A 322 -4.69 -16.44 6.00
N SER A 323 -3.99 -17.54 6.24
CA SER A 323 -4.20 -18.38 7.40
C SER A 323 -2.90 -18.83 8.04
N HIS A 324 -2.71 -18.44 9.31
CA HIS A 324 -1.64 -19.01 10.13
C HIS A 324 -1.92 -20.48 10.46
N THR A 325 -3.18 -20.88 10.65
CA THR A 325 -3.53 -22.27 10.97
C THR A 325 -3.23 -23.21 9.80
N TYR A 326 -3.59 -22.80 8.59
CA TYR A 326 -3.39 -23.61 7.39
C TYR A 326 -2.02 -23.40 6.73
N GLN A 327 -1.24 -22.40 7.18
CA GLN A 327 0.04 -22.01 6.57
C GLN A 327 -0.13 -21.80 5.06
N HIS A 328 -1.22 -21.12 4.70
CA HIS A 328 -1.69 -21.01 3.32
C HIS A 328 -2.34 -19.66 3.05
N ALA A 329 -2.35 -19.28 1.78
CA ALA A 329 -2.99 -18.08 1.28
C ALA A 329 -3.80 -18.40 0.02
N MET A 330 -4.95 -17.76 -0.10
CA MET A 330 -5.86 -17.88 -1.24
C MET A 330 -6.54 -16.54 -1.50
N ALA A 331 -7.34 -16.44 -2.55
CA ALA A 331 -8.10 -15.22 -2.83
C ALA A 331 -9.61 -15.48 -2.68
N ALA A 332 -10.40 -14.42 -2.65
CA ALA A 332 -11.85 -14.52 -2.82
C ALA A 332 -12.38 -13.31 -3.60
N VAL A 333 -13.43 -13.52 -4.40
CA VAL A 333 -13.95 -12.52 -5.34
C VAL A 333 -15.48 -12.41 -5.25
N ASP A 334 -16.01 -11.19 -5.25
CA ASP A 334 -17.45 -10.90 -5.20
C ASP A 334 -18.10 -11.07 -6.57
N VAL A 335 -18.42 -12.32 -6.91
CA VAL A 335 -19.14 -12.69 -8.12
C VAL A 335 -20.24 -13.71 -7.84
N GLY A 336 -21.18 -13.83 -8.77
CA GLY A 336 -22.14 -14.93 -8.81
C GLY A 336 -21.42 -16.28 -8.97
N GLY A 337 -22.09 -17.36 -8.57
CA GLY A 337 -21.54 -18.72 -8.67
C GLY A 337 -21.82 -19.58 -7.45
N GLN A 338 -21.67 -20.89 -7.63
CA GLN A 338 -21.83 -21.90 -6.58
C GLN A 338 -20.49 -22.25 -5.93
N GLY A 339 -20.52 -22.74 -4.70
CA GLY A 339 -19.33 -23.22 -3.98
C GLY A 339 -19.12 -22.54 -2.63
N ALA A 340 -17.95 -22.77 -2.05
CA ALA A 340 -17.52 -22.18 -0.80
C ALA A 340 -17.37 -20.65 -0.93
N ARG A 341 -17.92 -19.94 0.06
CA ARG A 341 -17.87 -18.49 0.15
C ARG A 341 -17.29 -18.07 1.49
N PHE A 342 -16.54 -16.98 1.48
CA PHE A 342 -16.06 -16.29 2.65
C PHE A 342 -16.92 -15.04 2.90
N SER A 343 -17.52 -14.94 4.09
CA SER A 343 -18.30 -13.78 4.48
C SER A 343 -17.40 -12.70 5.06
N PHE A 344 -17.41 -11.51 4.45
CA PHE A 344 -16.62 -10.36 4.90
C PHE A 344 -17.40 -9.08 4.62
N GLU A 345 -17.50 -8.20 5.62
CA GLU A 345 -18.17 -6.88 5.51
C GLU A 345 -19.56 -6.92 4.85
N GLY A 346 -20.36 -7.93 5.19
CA GLY A 346 -21.73 -8.09 4.67
C GLY A 346 -21.83 -8.66 3.25
N LYS A 347 -20.69 -8.95 2.60
CA LYS A 347 -20.61 -9.62 1.29
C LYS A 347 -20.16 -11.07 1.43
N GLY A 348 -20.48 -11.88 0.42
CA GLY A 348 -20.06 -13.27 0.34
C GLY A 348 -19.13 -13.47 -0.85
N TYR A 349 -17.83 -13.55 -0.62
CA TYR A 349 -16.83 -13.69 -1.67
C TYR A 349 -16.64 -15.16 -2.04
N LEU A 350 -16.67 -15.50 -3.32
CA LEU A 350 -16.40 -16.86 -3.80
C LEU A 350 -14.90 -17.15 -3.70
N VAL A 351 -14.52 -18.25 -3.05
CA VAL A 351 -13.10 -18.58 -2.82
C VAL A 351 -12.39 -18.98 -4.11
N ALA A 352 -11.12 -18.66 -4.21
CA ALA A 352 -10.23 -19.00 -5.31
C ALA A 352 -8.96 -19.63 -4.74
N GLU A 353 -8.79 -20.95 -4.95
CA GLU A 353 -7.60 -21.71 -4.57
C GLU A 353 -6.57 -21.68 -5.69
N LEU A 354 -5.39 -21.09 -5.48
CA LEU A 354 -4.40 -20.79 -6.53
C LEU A 354 -3.31 -21.87 -6.67
N THR A 355 -3.25 -22.83 -5.75
CA THR A 355 -2.21 -23.87 -5.70
C THR A 355 -2.70 -25.25 -6.13
N ASP A 356 -4.02 -25.48 -6.14
CA ASP A 356 -4.65 -26.68 -6.70
C ASP A 356 -5.35 -26.37 -8.02
N ARG A 357 -5.51 -27.37 -8.90
CA ARG A 357 -6.28 -27.23 -10.16
C ARG A 357 -7.77 -27.45 -9.93
N VAL A 358 -8.43 -26.45 -9.36
CA VAL A 358 -9.86 -26.51 -9.01
C VAL A 358 -10.61 -25.28 -9.51
N ALA A 359 -11.91 -25.41 -9.75
CA ALA A 359 -12.75 -24.28 -10.14
C ALA A 359 -12.93 -23.28 -9.00
N LEU A 360 -13.33 -22.05 -9.34
CA LEU A 360 -13.80 -21.07 -8.35
C LEU A 360 -14.89 -21.67 -7.46
N GLY A 361 -14.85 -21.34 -6.18
CA GLY A 361 -15.77 -21.87 -5.17
C GLY A 361 -15.39 -23.26 -4.67
N LEU A 362 -14.30 -23.86 -5.14
CA LEU A 362 -13.79 -25.13 -4.61
C LEU A 362 -12.56 -24.89 -3.74
N ILE A 363 -12.56 -25.51 -2.56
CA ILE A 363 -11.45 -25.51 -1.60
C ILE A 363 -11.38 -26.89 -0.94
N ASN A 364 -10.18 -27.28 -0.51
CA ASN A 364 -10.01 -28.49 0.27
C ASN A 364 -10.86 -28.44 1.55
N LYS A 365 -11.63 -29.50 1.84
CA LYS A 365 -12.50 -29.58 3.02
C LYS A 365 -11.74 -29.36 4.34
N SER A 366 -10.46 -29.77 4.40
CA SER A 366 -9.62 -29.55 5.59
C SER A 366 -9.29 -28.08 5.87
N MET A 367 -9.44 -27.21 4.86
CA MET A 367 -9.18 -25.77 4.93
C MET A 367 -10.46 -24.92 4.86
N ALA A 368 -11.64 -25.55 4.92
CA ALA A 368 -12.91 -24.88 4.65
C ALA A 368 -13.51 -24.13 5.86
N ASP A 369 -12.90 -24.21 7.06
CA ASP A 369 -13.39 -23.48 8.23
C ASP A 369 -13.03 -21.98 8.09
N PRO A 370 -14.02 -21.09 7.91
CA PRO A 370 -13.77 -19.67 7.71
C PRO A 370 -13.16 -18.98 8.94
N SER A 371 -13.29 -19.55 10.15
CA SER A 371 -12.75 -18.95 11.38
C SER A 371 -11.22 -18.96 11.45
N HIS A 372 -10.57 -19.74 10.58
CA HIS A 372 -9.12 -19.83 10.46
C HIS A 372 -8.53 -18.94 9.36
N TRP A 373 -9.36 -18.16 8.67
CA TRP A 373 -8.93 -17.24 7.61
C TRP A 373 -9.05 -15.79 8.06
N ILE A 374 -8.03 -15.00 7.72
CA ILE A 374 -7.99 -13.57 7.91
C ILE A 374 -8.15 -12.93 6.54
N ALA A 375 -9.18 -12.11 6.39
CA ALA A 375 -9.37 -11.31 5.20
C ALA A 375 -8.47 -10.06 5.23
N VAL A 376 -7.82 -9.81 4.10
CA VAL A 376 -7.11 -8.57 3.78
C VAL A 376 -7.87 -7.90 2.65
N ALA A 377 -8.49 -6.77 2.97
CA ALA A 377 -9.10 -5.88 2.00
C ALA A 377 -8.10 -4.80 1.55
N PHE A 378 -8.24 -4.37 0.30
CA PHE A 378 -7.37 -3.36 -0.30
C PHE A 378 -8.19 -2.10 -0.61
N GLN A 379 -7.60 -0.94 -0.33
CA GLN A 379 -8.27 0.36 -0.53
C GLN A 379 -8.45 0.69 -2.04
N GLY A 380 -9.22 1.75 -2.30
CA GLY A 380 -9.57 2.24 -3.63
C GLY A 380 -11.02 1.91 -3.97
N GLU A 381 -11.83 2.94 -4.19
CA GLU A 381 -13.16 2.77 -4.79
C GLU A 381 -13.01 2.01 -6.11
N ILE A 382 -13.83 0.97 -6.27
CA ILE A 382 -14.06 0.34 -7.56
C ILE A 382 -15.16 1.17 -8.21
N LYS A 383 -14.77 2.17 -9.00
CA LYS A 383 -15.73 2.83 -9.89
C LYS A 383 -16.04 1.84 -11.02
N PRO A 384 -17.30 1.40 -11.16
CA PRO A 384 -17.70 0.35 -12.08
C PRO A 384 -17.48 0.68 -13.56
#